data_AF-A0ABD6JA08-F1
#
_entry.id   AF-A0ABD6JA08-F1
#
_cell.length_a   1.000
_cell.length_b   1.000
_cell.length_c   1.000
_cell.angle_alpha   90.00
_cell.angle_beta   90.00
_cell.angle_gamma   90.00
#
_symmetry.space_group_name_H-M   'P 1'
#
loop_
_entity.id
_entity.type
_entity.pdbx_description
1 polymer ?
#
loop_
_entity_poly.entity_id
_entity_poly.type
_entity_poly.pdbx_seq_one_letter_code
_entity_poly.pdbx_strand_id
1 'polypeptide(L)'
;MSGRTKFTWKQRLEAVEMCLSGDYSYITVAKKFNTRDSTLRNWNSSYKNNGVDGLQESHTWRKYPLELKLAAVNDYLSRKFSLSECCDKYNISSNSILRKWISKYNSGKELKATNGGSTRMKAGRKTTFEESLEIALYAIEHIKTILPQLRNIMFLINKYIIGLRNTFLKEKMD
;
A
#
# COMPACT_ATOMS: atom_id res chain seq x y z
N MET A 1 0.49 -20.08 11.73
CA MET A 1 0.81 -21.17 10.78
C MET A 1 0.87 -20.58 9.37
N SER A 2 1.98 -20.78 8.65
CA SER A 2 2.24 -20.16 7.35
C SER A 2 1.31 -20.72 6.28
N GLY A 3 0.36 -19.91 5.80
CA GLY A 3 -0.54 -20.30 4.71
C GLY A 3 0.22 -20.44 3.39
N ARG A 4 0.70 -21.66 3.09
CA ARG A 4 1.15 -22.02 1.74
C ARG A 4 -0.03 -22.02 0.78
N THR A 5 0.28 -21.73 -0.46
CA THR A 5 -0.64 -21.42 -1.57
C THR A 5 -1.64 -22.54 -1.87
N LYS A 6 -2.88 -22.15 -2.19
CA LYS A 6 -4.01 -23.05 -2.49
C LYS A 6 -3.78 -23.97 -3.71
N PHE A 7 -2.83 -23.64 -4.59
CA PHE A 7 -2.63 -24.30 -5.88
C PHE A 7 -1.16 -24.60 -6.16
N THR A 8 -0.89 -25.86 -6.49
CA THR A 8 0.40 -26.34 -6.98
C THR A 8 0.71 -25.81 -8.38
N TRP A 9 1.99 -25.76 -8.77
CA TRP A 9 2.37 -25.32 -10.12
C TRP A 9 1.76 -26.18 -11.24
N LYS A 10 1.56 -27.49 -11.00
CA LYS A 10 0.90 -28.40 -11.95
C LYS A 10 -0.56 -28.03 -12.18
N GLN A 11 -1.31 -27.74 -11.11
CA GLN A 11 -2.69 -27.28 -11.22
C GLN A 11 -2.78 -25.92 -11.94
N ARG A 12 -1.79 -25.03 -11.73
CA ARG A 12 -1.72 -23.77 -12.47
C ARG A 12 -1.44 -23.99 -13.95
N LEU A 13 -0.57 -24.95 -14.29
CA LEU A 13 -0.26 -25.30 -15.67
C LEU A 13 -1.48 -25.86 -16.39
N GLU A 14 -2.18 -26.82 -15.78
CA GLU A 14 -3.44 -27.37 -16.33
C GLU A 14 -4.46 -26.26 -16.60
N ALA A 15 -4.64 -25.35 -15.64
CA ALA A 15 -5.57 -24.24 -15.79
C ALA A 15 -5.16 -23.27 -16.92
N VAL A 16 -3.87 -22.99 -17.08
CA VAL A 16 -3.34 -22.15 -18.16
C VAL A 16 -3.50 -22.82 -19.52
N GLU A 17 -3.18 -24.10 -19.65
CA GLU A 17 -3.36 -24.88 -20.88
C GLU A 17 -4.83 -24.88 -21.32
N MET A 18 -5.77 -25.09 -20.39
CA MET A 18 -7.21 -24.96 -20.67
C MET A 18 -7.64 -23.57 -21.13
N CYS A 19 -6.99 -22.51 -20.63
CA CYS A 19 -7.28 -21.14 -21.09
C CYS A 19 -6.66 -20.87 -22.48
N LEU A 20 -5.56 -21.53 -22.81
CA LEU A 20 -4.85 -21.38 -24.08
C LEU A 20 -5.46 -22.21 -25.21
N SER A 21 -6.09 -23.35 -24.91
CA SER A 21 -6.77 -24.17 -25.93
C SER A 21 -7.91 -23.41 -26.61
N GLY A 22 -8.49 -22.42 -25.93
CA GLY A 22 -9.58 -21.59 -26.44
C GLY A 22 -10.97 -22.22 -26.31
N ASP A 23 -11.05 -23.48 -25.88
CA ASP A 23 -12.30 -24.23 -25.74
C ASP A 23 -13.16 -23.76 -24.55
N TYR A 24 -12.52 -23.09 -23.58
CA TYR A 24 -13.15 -22.67 -22.34
C TYR A 24 -12.91 -21.19 -22.06
N SER A 25 -13.99 -20.49 -21.67
CA SER A 25 -13.85 -19.13 -21.15
C SER A 25 -13.08 -19.12 -19.82
N TYR A 26 -12.38 -18.02 -19.53
CA TYR A 26 -11.71 -17.81 -18.23
C TYR A 26 -12.65 -18.00 -17.04
N ILE A 27 -13.92 -17.65 -17.18
CA ILE A 27 -14.93 -17.79 -16.11
C ILE A 27 -15.20 -19.28 -15.86
N THR A 28 -15.32 -20.08 -16.92
CA THR A 28 -15.54 -21.53 -16.83
C THR A 28 -14.35 -22.22 -16.16
N VAL A 29 -13.13 -21.89 -16.59
CA VAL A 29 -11.91 -22.43 -15.98
C VAL A 29 -11.79 -21.99 -14.52
N ALA A 30 -12.09 -20.73 -14.21
CA ALA A 30 -12.02 -20.21 -12.84
C ALA A 30 -12.94 -20.97 -11.89
N LYS A 31 -14.16 -21.29 -12.34
CA LYS A 31 -15.11 -22.13 -11.59
C LYS A 31 -14.56 -23.55 -11.38
N LYS A 32 -14.03 -24.20 -12.42
CA LYS A 32 -13.43 -25.56 -12.33
C LYS A 32 -12.34 -25.63 -11.26
N PHE A 33 -11.44 -24.64 -11.24
CA PHE A 33 -10.33 -24.58 -10.29
C PHE A 33 -10.67 -23.86 -8.98
N ASN A 34 -11.92 -23.45 -8.76
CA ASN A 34 -12.35 -22.68 -7.58
C ASN A 34 -11.41 -21.48 -7.29
N THR A 35 -11.16 -20.71 -8.33
CA THR A 35 -10.29 -19.52 -8.32
C THR A 35 -11.01 -18.33 -8.96
N ARG A 36 -10.36 -17.17 -9.02
CA ARG A 36 -10.86 -15.99 -9.72
C ARG A 36 -10.31 -15.96 -11.15
N ASP A 37 -11.08 -15.43 -12.10
CA ASP A 37 -10.64 -15.24 -13.49
C ASP A 37 -9.39 -14.34 -13.57
N SER A 38 -9.31 -13.31 -12.71
CA SER A 38 -8.13 -12.46 -12.56
C SER A 38 -6.88 -13.23 -12.14
N THR A 39 -7.01 -14.26 -11.30
CA THR A 39 -5.89 -15.15 -10.94
C THR A 39 -5.40 -15.95 -12.14
N LEU A 40 -6.32 -16.46 -12.97
CA LEU A 40 -5.97 -17.19 -14.19
C LEU A 40 -5.28 -16.28 -15.21
N ARG A 41 -5.75 -15.04 -15.37
CA ARG A 41 -5.09 -14.04 -16.23
C ARG A 41 -3.66 -13.77 -15.76
N ASN A 42 -3.45 -13.64 -14.45
CA ASN A 42 -2.11 -13.47 -13.89
C ASN A 42 -1.22 -14.70 -14.15
N TRP A 43 -1.73 -15.92 -13.98
CA TRP A 43 -0.97 -17.14 -14.31
C TRP A 43 -0.64 -17.21 -15.80
N ASN A 44 -1.56 -16.83 -16.69
CA ASN A 44 -1.30 -16.78 -18.12
C ASN A 44 -0.23 -15.73 -18.48
N SER A 45 -0.30 -14.52 -17.91
CA SER A 45 0.74 -13.50 -18.09
C SER A 45 2.09 -13.98 -17.57
N SER A 46 2.15 -14.60 -16.38
CA SER A 46 3.38 -15.19 -15.85
C SER A 46 3.91 -16.30 -16.75
N TYR A 47 3.05 -17.16 -17.28
CA TYR A 47 3.44 -18.23 -18.19
C TYR A 47 3.99 -17.69 -19.51
N LYS A 48 3.37 -16.65 -20.09
CA LYS A 48 3.87 -15.98 -21.29
C LYS A 48 5.24 -15.34 -21.08
N ASN A 49 5.49 -14.76 -19.91
CA ASN A 49 6.73 -14.06 -19.61
C ASN A 49 7.88 -14.97 -19.14
N ASN A 50 7.56 -16.09 -18.48
CA ASN A 50 8.52 -16.90 -17.75
C ASN A 50 8.35 -18.42 -17.96
N GLY A 51 7.45 -18.84 -18.84
CA GLY A 51 7.12 -20.26 -19.05
C GLY A 51 6.61 -20.93 -17.78
N VAL A 52 6.95 -22.22 -17.63
CA VAL A 52 6.56 -23.04 -16.46
C VAL A 52 7.11 -22.47 -15.15
N ASP A 53 8.30 -21.85 -15.17
CA ASP A 53 8.91 -21.24 -13.99
C ASP A 53 8.07 -20.07 -13.46
N GLY A 54 7.36 -19.36 -14.34
CA GLY A 54 6.39 -18.32 -13.96
C GLY A 54 5.21 -18.83 -13.13
N LEU A 55 4.91 -20.13 -13.20
CA LEU A 55 3.83 -20.77 -12.47
C LEU A 55 4.29 -21.35 -11.13
N GLN A 56 5.59 -21.50 -10.92
CA GLN A 56 6.15 -22.00 -9.68
C GLN A 56 5.94 -21.01 -8.52
N GLU A 57 5.97 -21.55 -7.30
CA GLU A 57 5.90 -20.71 -6.11
C GLU A 57 7.23 -20.00 -5.90
N SER A 58 7.19 -18.67 -5.79
CA SER A 58 8.37 -17.93 -5.40
C SER A 58 8.60 -18.06 -3.91
N HIS A 59 9.72 -18.68 -3.53
CA HIS A 59 10.18 -18.73 -2.14
C HIS A 59 10.97 -17.48 -1.73
N THR A 60 11.21 -16.56 -2.66
CA THR A 60 11.99 -15.34 -2.42
C THR A 60 11.23 -14.09 -2.89
N TRP A 61 11.67 -12.94 -2.38
CA TRP A 61 11.16 -11.64 -2.84
C TRP A 61 11.70 -11.32 -4.23
N ARG A 62 10.82 -10.92 -5.15
CA ARG A 62 11.24 -10.47 -6.47
C ARG A 62 12.04 -9.17 -6.34
N LYS A 63 13.28 -9.20 -6.81
CA LYS A 63 14.16 -8.04 -6.86
C LYS A 63 13.94 -7.30 -8.18
N TYR A 64 13.85 -5.98 -8.07
CA TYR A 64 13.74 -5.09 -9.23
C TYR A 64 14.95 -4.14 -9.19
N PRO A 65 15.84 -4.20 -10.19
CA PRO A 65 16.92 -3.24 -10.37
C PRO A 65 16.38 -1.80 -10.47
N LEU A 66 17.20 -0.83 -10.09
CA LEU A 66 16.80 0.59 -10.15
C LEU A 66 16.46 1.02 -11.58
N GLU A 67 17.31 0.65 -12.54
CA GLU A 67 17.13 0.97 -13.95
C GLU A 67 15.78 0.46 -14.49
N LEU A 68 15.40 -0.77 -14.14
CA LEU A 68 14.10 -1.35 -14.50
C LEU A 68 12.94 -0.54 -13.90
N LYS A 69 13.04 -0.13 -12.64
CA LYS A 69 12.00 0.69 -11.99
C LYS A 69 11.83 2.04 -12.70
N LEU A 70 12.94 2.69 -13.04
CA LEU A 70 12.93 3.99 -13.72
C LEU A 70 12.36 3.85 -15.14
N ALA A 71 12.79 2.83 -15.89
CA ALA A 71 12.28 2.55 -17.23
C ALA A 71 10.76 2.32 -17.21
N ALA A 72 10.25 1.51 -16.28
CA ALA A 72 8.81 1.25 -16.14
C ALA A 72 8.00 2.51 -15.79
N VAL A 73 8.53 3.36 -14.89
CA VAL A 73 7.87 4.61 -14.53
C VAL A 73 7.86 5.58 -15.72
N ASN A 74 8.98 5.73 -16.42
CA ASN A 74 9.09 6.62 -17.57
C ASN A 74 8.20 6.19 -18.74
N ASP A 75 8.15 4.88 -19.04
CA ASP A 75 7.27 4.34 -20.08
C ASP A 75 5.78 4.59 -19.80
N TYR A 76 5.37 4.53 -18.52
CA TYR A 76 4.01 4.89 -18.13
C TYR A 76 3.76 6.40 -18.21
N LEU A 77 4.67 7.22 -17.67
CA LEU A 77 4.52 8.68 -17.63
C LEU A 77 4.54 9.32 -19.02
N SER A 78 5.33 8.76 -19.94
CA SER A 78 5.35 9.14 -21.36
C SER A 78 4.11 8.68 -22.14
N ARG A 79 3.15 8.01 -21.48
CA ARG A 79 1.93 7.43 -22.08
C ARG A 79 2.21 6.41 -23.20
N LYS A 80 3.42 5.85 -23.24
CA LYS A 80 3.82 4.83 -24.21
C LYS A 80 3.10 3.50 -23.98
N PHE A 81 2.87 3.17 -22.72
CA PHE A 81 2.17 1.95 -22.31
C PHE A 81 1.19 2.25 -21.17
N SER A 82 0.10 1.51 -21.12
CA SER A 82 -0.78 1.47 -19.96
C SER A 82 -0.06 0.86 -18.74
N LEU A 83 -0.68 1.00 -17.56
CA LEU A 83 -0.13 0.46 -16.32
C LEU A 83 0.04 -1.08 -16.39
N SER A 84 -0.92 -1.77 -17.00
CA SER A 84 -0.88 -3.24 -17.16
C SER A 84 0.23 -3.64 -18.12
N GLU A 85 0.30 -2.99 -19.28
CA GLU A 85 1.34 -3.27 -20.29
C GLU A 85 2.75 -3.00 -19.74
N CYS A 86 2.92 -1.96 -18.92
CA CYS A 86 4.18 -1.75 -18.20
C CYS A 86 4.49 -2.91 -17.24
N CYS A 87 3.49 -3.40 -16.51
CA CYS A 87 3.70 -4.52 -15.61
C CYS A 87 4.06 -5.80 -16.37
N ASP A 88 3.41 -6.06 -17.49
CA ASP A 88 3.71 -7.23 -18.33
C ASP A 88 5.12 -7.11 -18.93
N LYS A 89 5.44 -5.97 -19.57
CA LYS A 89 6.73 -5.71 -20.21
C LYS A 89 7.92 -5.82 -19.26
N TYR A 90 7.80 -5.24 -18.07
CA TYR A 90 8.89 -5.21 -17.08
C TYR A 90 8.78 -6.34 -16.04
N ASN A 91 7.87 -7.30 -16.26
CA ASN A 91 7.61 -8.42 -15.38
C ASN A 91 7.39 -7.98 -13.91
N ILE A 92 6.61 -6.91 -13.72
CA ILE A 92 6.22 -6.38 -12.41
C ILE A 92 5.00 -7.15 -11.95
N SER A 93 5.07 -7.75 -10.75
CA SER A 93 4.05 -8.68 -10.25
C SER A 93 2.65 -8.09 -10.08
N SER A 94 2.51 -6.76 -10.02
CA SER A 94 1.18 -6.13 -9.95
C SER A 94 1.22 -4.64 -10.29
N ASN A 95 0.09 -4.17 -10.81
CA ASN A 95 -0.22 -2.74 -10.98
C ASN A 95 0.02 -1.91 -9.70
N SER A 96 -0.27 -2.49 -8.53
CA SER A 96 -0.06 -1.83 -7.24
C SER A 96 1.41 -1.54 -6.94
N ILE A 97 2.33 -2.38 -7.40
CA ILE A 97 3.78 -2.14 -7.24
C ILE A 97 4.20 -0.95 -8.10
N LEU A 98 3.81 -0.93 -9.37
CA LEU A 98 4.14 0.18 -10.28
C LEU A 98 3.52 1.51 -9.81
N ARG A 99 2.26 1.51 -9.34
CA ARG A 99 1.64 2.70 -8.73
C ARG A 99 2.44 3.25 -7.55
N LYS A 100 2.99 2.39 -6.69
CA LYS A 100 3.85 2.82 -5.58
C LYS A 100 5.14 3.47 -6.08
N TRP A 101 5.73 2.96 -7.16
CA TRP A 101 6.94 3.56 -7.74
C TRP A 101 6.63 4.93 -8.37
N ILE A 102 5.55 5.05 -9.13
CA ILE A 102 5.10 6.32 -9.72
C ILE A 102 4.83 7.35 -8.61
N SER A 103 4.11 6.96 -7.55
CA SER A 103 3.84 7.86 -6.42
C SER A 103 5.12 8.32 -5.73
N LYS A 104 6.11 7.43 -5.53
CA LYS A 104 7.41 7.80 -4.97
C LYS A 104 8.16 8.77 -5.88
N TYR A 105 8.22 8.47 -7.18
CA TYR A 105 8.86 9.32 -8.18
C TYR A 105 8.27 10.74 -8.18
N ASN A 106 6.93 10.85 -8.20
CA ASN A 106 6.24 12.14 -8.20
C ASN A 106 6.38 12.92 -6.88
N SER A 107 6.70 12.24 -5.77
CA SER A 107 6.92 12.89 -4.47
C SER A 107 8.33 13.50 -4.31
N GLY A 108 9.15 13.48 -5.36
CA GLY A 108 10.56 13.95 -5.31
C GLY A 108 11.48 13.03 -4.51
N LYS A 109 11.01 11.83 -4.12
CA LYS A 109 11.82 10.83 -3.42
C LYS A 109 12.54 9.94 -4.42
N GLU A 110 13.83 9.73 -4.21
CA GLU A 110 14.61 8.81 -5.04
C GLU A 110 14.04 7.39 -5.02
N LEU A 111 13.86 6.83 -6.21
CA LEU A 111 13.64 5.40 -6.37
C LEU A 111 14.94 4.66 -6.04
N LYS A 112 14.83 3.57 -5.28
CA LYS A 112 15.97 2.72 -4.91
C LYS A 112 15.73 1.31 -5.42
N ALA A 113 16.80 0.57 -5.70
CA ALA A 113 16.72 -0.85 -6.02
C ALA A 113 16.00 -1.63 -4.90
N THR A 114 15.36 -2.75 -5.26
CA THR A 114 14.76 -3.63 -4.25
C THR A 114 15.86 -4.38 -3.50
N ASN A 115 16.33 -3.79 -2.39
CA ASN A 115 17.16 -4.48 -1.43
C ASN A 115 16.22 -5.07 -0.38
N GLY A 116 16.38 -6.36 -0.07
CA GLY A 116 15.55 -7.06 0.93
C GLY A 116 15.44 -6.20 2.17
N GLY A 117 14.21 -5.78 2.50
CA GLY A 117 13.99 -4.88 3.62
C GLY A 117 14.52 -5.52 4.89
N SER A 118 15.41 -4.82 5.60
CA SER A 118 15.74 -5.19 6.97
C SER A 118 14.45 -5.16 7.78
N THR A 119 14.01 -6.32 8.28
CA THR A 119 12.95 -6.42 9.30
C THR A 119 13.39 -5.80 10.63
N ARG A 120 14.71 -5.61 10.81
CA ARG A 120 15.27 -4.84 11.92
C ARG A 120 14.94 -3.38 11.70
N MET A 121 14.01 -2.86 12.50
CA MET A 121 13.91 -1.43 12.74
C MET A 121 15.30 -0.90 13.13
N LYS A 122 15.65 0.30 12.67
CA LYS A 122 16.82 0.99 13.22
C LYS A 122 16.58 1.11 14.72
N ALA A 123 17.52 0.61 15.52
CA ALA A 123 17.46 0.82 16.96
C ALA A 123 17.36 2.33 17.20
N GLY A 124 16.40 2.75 18.03
CA GLY A 124 16.30 4.14 18.44
C GLY A 124 17.62 4.60 19.06
N ARG A 125 17.96 5.87 18.90
CA ARG A 125 19.08 6.46 19.65
C ARG A 125 18.81 6.24 21.14
N LYS A 126 19.78 5.66 21.87
CA LYS A 126 19.73 5.63 23.32
C LYS A 126 19.95 7.06 23.82
N THR A 127 19.01 7.61 24.57
CA THR A 127 19.18 8.88 25.28
C THR A 127 19.81 8.60 26.65
N THR A 128 20.58 9.55 27.18
CA THR A 128 21.04 9.47 28.58
C THR A 128 19.88 9.73 29.54
N PHE A 129 20.10 9.49 30.83
CA PHE A 129 19.11 9.82 31.86
C PHE A 129 18.84 11.33 31.89
N GLU A 130 19.89 12.13 31.76
CA GLU A 130 19.83 13.59 31.72
C GLU A 130 19.06 14.10 30.50
N GLU A 131 19.37 13.61 29.29
CA GLU A 131 18.62 13.95 28.07
C GLU A 131 17.13 13.56 28.21
N SER A 132 16.84 12.41 28.81
CA SER A 132 15.47 11.93 29.01
C SER A 132 14.71 12.80 30.03
N LEU A 133 15.40 13.26 31.09
CA LEU A 133 14.84 14.17 32.08
C LEU A 133 14.56 15.55 31.48
N GLU A 134 15.47 16.07 30.66
CA GLU A 134 15.31 17.36 29.97
C GLU A 134 14.09 17.35 29.03
N ILE A 135 13.94 16.31 28.22
CA ILE A 135 12.79 16.15 27.32
C ILE A 135 11.47 16.06 28.13
N ALA A 136 11.47 15.32 29.24
CA ALA A 136 10.29 15.18 30.08
C ALA A 136 9.89 16.50 30.74
N LEU A 137 10.86 17.25 31.28
CA LEU A 137 10.63 18.57 31.88
C LEU A 137 10.12 19.57 30.83
N TYR A 138 10.75 19.62 29.66
CA TYR A 138 10.32 20.46 28.55
C TYR A 138 8.87 20.19 28.15
N ALA A 139 8.48 18.91 28.04
CA ALA A 139 7.13 18.51 27.69
C ALA A 139 6.11 18.93 28.77
N ILE A 140 6.44 18.75 30.05
CA ILE A 140 5.58 19.15 31.17
C ILE A 140 5.36 20.66 31.17
N GLU A 141 6.42 21.45 30.98
CA GLU A 141 6.30 22.91 30.92
C GLU A 141 5.42 23.37 29.76
N HIS A 142 5.62 22.80 28.57
CA HIS A 142 4.80 23.14 27.40
C HIS A 142 3.32 22.78 27.61
N ILE A 143 3.03 21.61 28.23
CA ILE A 143 1.66 21.22 28.55
C ILE A 143 1.04 22.20 29.55
N LYS A 144 1.76 22.59 30.60
CA LYS A 144 1.29 23.58 31.58
C LYS A 144 0.96 24.93 30.95
N THR A 145 1.71 25.35 29.93
CA THR A 145 1.44 26.60 29.20
C THR A 145 0.20 26.50 28.30
N ILE A 146 -0.07 25.34 27.70
CA ILE A 146 -1.19 25.16 26.75
C ILE A 146 -2.54 24.94 27.47
N LEU A 147 -2.54 24.28 28.64
CA LEU A 147 -3.78 23.93 29.37
C LEU A 147 -4.69 25.14 29.71
N PRO A 148 -4.18 26.30 30.18
CA PRO A 148 -5.01 27.47 30.44
C PRO A 148 -5.69 28.01 29.19
N GLN A 149 -5.02 27.95 28.03
CA GLN A 149 -5.57 28.42 26.75
C GLN A 149 -6.76 27.54 26.32
N LEU A 150 -6.62 26.22 26.43
CA LEU A 150 -7.71 25.28 26.15
C LEU A 150 -8.89 25.47 27.11
N ARG A 151 -8.62 25.71 28.39
CA ARG A 151 -9.66 25.99 29.40
C ARG A 151 -10.42 27.29 29.09
N ASN A 152 -9.71 28.33 28.66
CA ASN A 152 -10.34 29.60 28.27
C ASN A 152 -11.22 29.44 27.02
N ILE A 153 -10.72 28.74 25.99
CA ILE A 153 -11.50 28.42 24.78
C ILE A 153 -12.77 27.65 25.15
N MET A 154 -12.66 26.63 26.00
CA MET A 154 -13.81 25.82 26.42
C MET A 154 -14.83 26.63 27.23
N PHE A 155 -14.36 27.57 28.05
CA PHE A 155 -15.22 28.50 28.77
C PHE A 155 -15.98 29.45 27.83
N LEU A 156 -15.31 30.02 26.82
CA LEU A 156 -15.92 30.91 25.83
C LEU A 156 -16.97 30.18 24.97
N ILE A 157 -16.69 28.95 24.54
CA ILE A 157 -17.65 28.11 23.80
C ILE A 157 -18.89 27.84 24.65
N ASN A 158 -18.71 27.45 25.92
CA ASN A 158 -19.85 27.19 26.81
C ASN A 158 -20.69 28.45 27.06
N LYS A 159 -20.04 29.62 27.27
CA LYS A 159 -20.72 30.90 27.43
C LYS A 159 -21.56 31.26 26.19
N TYR A 160 -21.02 31.03 24.99
CA TYR A 160 -21.73 31.27 23.73
C TYR A 160 -22.94 30.34 23.56
N ILE A 161 -22.78 29.04 23.83
CA ILE A 161 -23.87 28.05 23.75
C ILE A 161 -25.02 28.40 24.72
N ILE A 162 -24.69 28.76 25.97
CA ILE A 162 -25.68 29.19 26.96
C ILE A 162 -26.40 30.46 26.49
N GLY A 163 -25.66 31.42 25.92
CA GLY A 163 -26.23 32.64 25.34
C GLY A 163 -27.26 32.34 24.25
N LEU A 164 -26.91 31.51 23.26
CA LEU A 164 -27.82 31.09 22.19
C LEU A 164 -29.05 30.35 22.71
N ARG A 165 -28.89 29.51 23.74
CA ARG A 165 -30.02 28.80 24.36
C ARG A 165 -30.98 29.77 25.03
N ASN A 166 -30.47 30.79 25.72
CA ASN A 166 -31.29 31.78 26.41
C ASN A 166 -32.01 32.72 25.43
N THR A 167 -31.38 33.12 24.32
CA THR A 167 -32.04 33.93 23.28
C THR A 167 -33.15 33.16 22.58
N PHE A 168 -32.90 31.89 22.23
CA PHE A 168 -33.90 31.02 21.59
C PHE A 168 -35.12 30.74 22.49
N LEU A 169 -34.91 30.56 23.81
CA LEU A 169 -36.01 30.38 24.75
C LEU A 169 -36.87 31.65 24.90
N LYS A 170 -36.25 32.83 24.81
CA LYS A 170 -36.96 34.11 24.89
C LYS A 170 -37.85 34.34 23.66
N GLU A 171 -37.35 34.06 22.46
CA GLU A 171 -38.11 34.14 21.20
C GLU A 171 -39.27 33.14 21.08
N LYS A 172 -39.33 32.11 21.94
CA LYS A 172 -40.43 31.12 21.98
C LYS A 172 -41.51 31.42 23.02
N MET A 173 -41.28 32.40 23.90
CA MET A 173 -42.21 32.79 24.97
C MET A 173 -42.92 34.13 24.69
N ASP A 174 -42.51 34.83 23.63
CA ASP A 174 -43.21 35.97 23.02
C ASP A 174 -44.03 35.50 21.80
#